data_AF-A0A0A1H893-F1
#
_entry.id   AF-A0A0A1H893-F1
#
_cell.length_a   1.000
_cell.length_b   1.000
_cell.length_c   1.000
_cell.angle_alpha   90.00
_cell.angle_beta   90.00
_cell.angle_gamma   90.00
#
_symmetry.space_group_name_H-M   'P 1'
#
loop_
_entity.id
_entity.type
_entity.pdbx_description
1 polymer ?
#
loop_
_entity_poly.entity_id
_entity_poly.type
_entity_poly.pdbx_seq_one_letter_code
_entity_poly.pdbx_strand_id
1 'polypeptide(L)'
;LGHDIEANLTTNHVDDDLHWWVQAENVVGWMNIYQYFGDDSALEHAQRCWQYIKDNLIDWENGEWFWSRHPDGTLNTVDDKAGFWKCPYHNG
;
A
#
# COMPACT_ATOMS: atom_id res chain seq x y z
N LEU A 1 -2.62 12.86 -7.82
CA LEU A 1 -2.50 11.46 -7.35
C LEU A 1 -2.20 10.62 -8.57
N GLY A 2 -0.92 10.46 -8.90
CA GLY A 2 -0.48 9.68 -10.06
C GLY A 2 -0.57 8.21 -9.70
N HIS A 3 -1.38 7.45 -10.43
CA HIS A 3 -1.34 6.00 -10.39
C HIS A 3 -0.15 5.58 -11.25
N ASP A 4 0.87 4.98 -10.66
CA ASP A 4 1.96 4.33 -11.38
C ASP A 4 1.43 2.99 -11.91
N ILE A 5 1.09 2.99 -13.20
CA ILE A 5 0.57 1.83 -13.92
C ILE A 5 1.76 1.11 -14.55
N GLU A 6 2.06 -0.11 -14.08
CA GLU A 6 3.05 -1.00 -14.70
C GLU A 6 2.41 -1.65 -15.94
N ALA A 7 2.55 -1.00 -17.10
CA ALA A 7 2.09 -1.54 -18.38
C ALA A 7 3.14 -2.48 -18.98
N ASN A 8 2.90 -3.79 -18.93
CA ASN A 8 3.73 -4.74 -19.66
C ASN A 8 3.34 -4.72 -21.15
N LEU A 9 4.11 -3.96 -21.94
CA LEU A 9 3.88 -3.72 -23.37
C LEU A 9 3.98 -4.99 -24.25
N THR A 10 4.38 -6.13 -23.70
CA THR A 10 4.49 -7.40 -24.45
C THR A 10 3.28 -8.32 -24.29
N THR A 11 2.49 -8.17 -23.24
CA THR A 11 1.34 -9.04 -22.92
C THR A 11 0.00 -8.32 -22.91
N ASN A 12 -0.01 -6.98 -23.07
CA ASN A 12 -1.21 -6.14 -22.92
C ASN A 12 -1.88 -6.30 -21.54
N HIS A 13 -1.10 -6.68 -20.53
CA HIS A 13 -1.53 -6.74 -19.14
C HIS A 13 -1.21 -5.41 -18.47
N VAL A 14 -2.24 -4.75 -17.98
CA VAL A 14 -2.14 -3.60 -17.08
C VAL A 14 -2.21 -4.17 -15.67
N ASP A 15 -1.16 -3.97 -14.88
CA ASP A 15 -1.19 -4.27 -13.45
C ASP A 15 -1.71 -3.02 -12.72
N ASP A 16 -2.98 -3.07 -12.33
CA ASP A 16 -3.71 -2.04 -11.58
C ASP A 16 -3.98 -2.48 -10.13
N ASP A 17 -3.23 -3.46 -9.65
CA ASP A 17 -3.26 -3.89 -8.26
C ASP A 17 -2.74 -2.79 -7.32
N LEU A 18 -3.41 -2.63 -6.18
CA LEU A 18 -3.01 -1.71 -5.13
C LEU A 18 -2.04 -2.40 -4.18
N HIS A 19 -0.74 -2.31 -4.50
CA HIS A 19 0.35 -2.93 -3.74
C HIS A 19 0.57 -2.28 -2.38
N TRP A 20 0.85 -3.10 -1.36
CA TRP A 20 1.00 -2.64 0.03
C TRP A 20 2.07 -1.57 0.21
N TRP A 21 3.20 -1.71 -0.49
CA TRP A 21 4.36 -0.81 -0.34
C TRP A 21 4.06 0.58 -0.90
N VAL A 22 3.34 0.68 -2.03
CA VAL A 22 2.95 1.96 -2.65
C VAL A 22 2.08 2.75 -1.67
N GLN A 23 1.15 2.08 -0.99
CA GLN A 23 0.29 2.73 -0.01
C GLN A 23 1.09 3.19 1.22
N ALA A 24 2.03 2.37 1.70
CA ALA A 24 2.91 2.73 2.81
C ALA A 24 3.81 3.93 2.47
N GLU A 25 4.40 3.97 1.28
CA GLU A 25 5.21 5.10 0.82
C GLU A 25 4.40 6.39 0.70
N ASN A 26 3.13 6.30 0.28
CA ASN A 26 2.23 7.45 0.23
C ASN A 26 2.01 8.05 1.63
N VAL A 27 1.84 7.22 2.67
CA VAL A 27 1.75 7.70 4.07
C VAL A 27 3.04 8.42 4.48
N VAL A 28 4.20 7.85 4.18
CA VAL A 28 5.51 8.46 4.50
C VAL A 28 5.68 9.80 3.76
N GLY A 29 5.33 9.86 2.48
CA GLY A 29 5.41 11.08 1.67
C GLY A 29 4.57 12.22 2.24
N TRP A 30 3.32 11.94 2.59
CA TRP A 30 2.44 12.95 3.20
C TRP A 30 2.92 13.40 4.58
N MET A 31 3.38 12.47 5.42
CA MET A 31 3.96 12.81 6.72
C MET A 31 5.21 13.69 6.57
N ASN A 32 6.03 13.45 5.55
CA ASN A 32 7.19 14.26 5.26
C ASN A 32 6.80 15.70 4.88
N ILE A 33 5.80 15.87 4.01
CA ILE A 33 5.27 17.19 3.64
C ILE A 33 4.75 17.93 4.87
N TYR A 34 3.96 17.26 5.72
CA TYR A 34 3.47 17.85 6.97
C TYR A 34 4.61 18.30 7.87
N GLN A 35 5.65 17.48 8.08
CA GLN A 35 6.77 17.83 8.95
C GLN A 35 7.59 19.02 8.41
N TYR A 36 7.81 19.09 7.10
CA TYR A 36 8.62 20.15 6.49
C TYR A 36 7.88 21.48 6.33
N PHE A 37 6.57 21.44 6.03
CA PHE A 37 5.81 22.63 5.68
C PHE A 37 4.71 23.01 6.70
N GLY A 38 4.43 22.16 7.68
CA GLY A 38 3.34 22.37 8.64
C GLY A 38 1.95 22.33 7.98
N ASP A 39 1.82 21.61 6.86
CA ASP A 39 0.57 21.54 6.10
C ASP A 39 -0.39 20.51 6.70
N ASP A 40 -1.39 20.99 7.44
CA ASP A 40 -2.41 20.14 8.06
C ASP A 40 -3.21 19.31 7.03
N SER A 41 -3.33 19.77 5.79
CA SER A 41 -3.98 18.98 4.75
C SER A 41 -3.14 17.76 4.40
N ALA A 42 -1.80 17.86 4.41
CA ALA A 42 -0.92 16.72 4.21
C ALA A 42 -1.10 15.68 5.33
N LEU A 43 -1.29 16.12 6.57
CA LEU A 43 -1.59 15.23 7.69
C LEU A 43 -2.93 14.49 7.49
N GLU A 44 -3.98 15.19 7.03
CA GLU A 44 -5.26 14.53 6.70
C GLU A 44 -5.10 13.47 5.61
N HIS A 45 -4.30 13.74 4.58
CA HIS A 45 -4.03 12.77 3.51
C HIS A 45 -3.26 11.55 4.03
N ALA A 46 -2.23 11.76 4.87
CA ALA A 46 -1.52 10.67 5.53
C ALA A 46 -2.46 9.79 6.36
N GLN A 47 -3.35 10.41 7.14
CA GLN A 47 -4.34 9.70 7.96
C GLN A 47 -5.32 8.89 7.13
N ARG A 48 -5.83 9.44 6.01
CA ARG A 48 -6.73 8.72 5.10
C ARG A 48 -6.04 7.54 4.44
N CYS A 49 -4.79 7.70 3.99
CA CYS A 49 -4.00 6.61 3.41
C CYS A 49 -3.74 5.52 4.44
N TRP A 50 -3.41 5.90 5.68
CA TRP A 50 -3.22 4.95 6.78
C TRP A 50 -4.52 4.21 7.13
N GLN A 51 -5.65 4.89 7.14
CA GLN A 51 -6.95 4.26 7.38
C GLN A 51 -7.28 3.24 6.29
N TYR A 52 -7.04 3.59 5.02
CA TYR A 52 -7.22 2.67 3.90
C TYR A 52 -6.39 1.39 4.09
N ILE A 53 -5.11 1.51 4.44
CA ILE A 53 -4.22 0.39 4.73
C ILE A 53 -4.80 -0.51 5.83
N LYS A 54 -5.19 0.06 6.97
CA LYS A 54 -5.72 -0.71 8.10
C LYS A 54 -6.98 -1.49 7.76
N ASP A 55 -7.86 -0.87 6.98
CA ASP A 55 -9.16 -1.45 6.63
C ASP A 55 -9.05 -2.48 5.51
N ASN A 56 -8.04 -2.36 4.65
CA ASN A 56 -8.00 -3.10 3.39
C ASN A 56 -6.78 -3.96 3.17
N LEU A 57 -5.69 -3.80 3.93
CA LEU A 57 -4.43 -4.48 3.65
C LEU A 57 -3.82 -5.18 4.86
N ILE A 58 -4.23 -4.85 6.09
CA ILE A 58 -3.78 -5.56 7.29
C ILE A 58 -4.64 -6.82 7.50
N ASP A 59 -3.99 -7.97 7.62
CA ASP A 59 -4.64 -9.17 8.12
C ASP A 59 -4.63 -9.18 9.65
N TRP A 60 -5.74 -8.76 10.24
CA TRP A 60 -5.92 -8.73 11.69
C TRP A 60 -6.12 -10.12 12.32
N GLU A 61 -6.44 -11.14 11.52
CA GLU A 61 -6.67 -12.50 11.99
C GLU A 61 -5.37 -13.31 12.07
N ASN A 62 -4.51 -13.18 11.04
CA ASN A 62 -3.28 -13.97 10.92
C ASN A 62 -1.99 -13.16 11.05
N GLY A 63 -2.09 -11.83 11.21
CA GLY A 63 -0.95 -10.91 11.18
C GLY A 63 -0.42 -10.67 9.76
N GLU A 64 0.52 -9.72 9.65
CA GLU A 64 1.09 -9.23 8.39
C GLU A 64 0.10 -8.50 7.47
N TRP A 65 0.63 -7.95 6.38
CA TRP A 65 -0.16 -7.25 5.35
C TRP A 65 -0.28 -8.14 4.11
N PHE A 66 -1.47 -8.13 3.50
CA PHE A 66 -1.71 -8.71 2.17
C PHE A 66 -0.83 -8.03 1.12
N TRP A 67 -0.43 -8.77 0.09
CA TRP A 67 0.49 -8.28 -0.93
C TRP A 67 -0.11 -7.13 -1.76
N SER A 68 -1.33 -7.32 -2.22
CA SER A 68 -2.06 -6.34 -3.00
C SER A 68 -3.56 -6.49 -2.83
N ARG A 69 -4.29 -5.49 -3.32
CA ARG A 69 -5.73 -5.59 -3.57
C ARG A 69 -5.97 -5.44 -5.07
N HIS A 70 -6.71 -6.38 -5.62
CA HIS A 70 -7.12 -6.36 -7.02
C HIS A 70 -8.10 -5.21 -7.30
N PRO A 71 -8.25 -4.77 -8.55
CA PRO A 71 -9.13 -3.67 -8.94
C PRO A 71 -10.61 -3.93 -8.64
N ASP A 72 -11.01 -5.20 -8.63
CA ASP A 72 -12.35 -5.65 -8.25
C ASP A 72 -12.60 -5.59 -6.73
N GLY A 73 -11.58 -5.19 -5.96
CA GLY A 73 -11.63 -5.06 -4.51
C GLY A 73 -11.30 -6.35 -3.77
N THR A 74 -10.98 -7.46 -4.45
CA THR A 74 -10.57 -8.71 -3.79
C THR A 74 -9.12 -8.64 -3.32
N LEU A 75 -8.82 -9.36 -2.25
CA LEU A 75 -7.47 -9.42 -1.68
C LEU A 75 -6.62 -10.44 -2.43
N ASN A 76 -5.38 -10.08 -2.73
CA ASN A 76 -4.41 -11.05 -3.19
C ASN A 76 -3.98 -11.92 -2.01
N THR A 77 -4.53 -13.13 -1.97
CA THR A 77 -4.19 -14.18 -1.00
C THR A 77 -3.30 -15.28 -1.61
N VAL A 78 -2.92 -15.13 -2.88
CA VAL A 78 -2.13 -16.11 -3.62
C VAL A 78 -0.64 -15.84 -3.43
N ASP A 79 -0.25 -14.57 -3.47
CA ASP A 79 1.12 -14.16 -3.19
C ASP A 79 1.43 -14.20 -1.69
N ASP A 80 2.66 -14.61 -1.38
CA ASP A 80 3.09 -14.79 0.00
C ASP A 80 3.02 -13.47 0.78
N LYS A 81 2.37 -13.52 1.94
CA LYS A 81 2.38 -12.42 2.93
C LYS A 81 3.79 -12.13 3.45
N ALA A 82 4.74 -13.05 3.29
CA ALA A 82 6.14 -12.84 3.57
C ALA A 82 6.97 -13.72 2.62
N GLY A 83 7.90 -13.12 1.90
CA GLY A 83 8.68 -13.78 0.86
C GLY A 83 10.05 -13.12 0.70
N PHE A 84 10.83 -13.57 -0.28
CA PHE A 84 12.21 -13.09 -0.49
C PHE A 84 12.33 -11.56 -0.63
N TRP A 85 11.26 -10.89 -1.08
CA TRP A 85 11.15 -9.44 -1.25
C TRP A 85 10.32 -8.73 -0.16
N LYS A 86 9.69 -9.48 0.76
CA LYS A 86 8.93 -8.97 1.92
C LYS A 86 9.39 -9.70 3.17
N CYS A 87 10.40 -9.13 3.83
CA CYS A 87 10.94 -9.66 5.07
C CYS A 87 9.98 -9.37 6.23
N PRO A 88 9.65 -10.33 7.12
CA PRO A 88 8.93 -10.04 8.35
C PRO A 88 9.89 -9.28 9.28
N TYR A 89 9.74 -7.96 9.37
CA TYR A 89 10.50 -7.15 10.31
C TYR A 89 9.55 -6.61 11.39
N HIS A 90 9.74 -7.14 12.60
CA HIS A 90 9.16 -6.75 13.88
C HIS A 90 7.64 -7.01 14.08
N ASN A 91 7.32 -8.26 14.43
CA ASN A 91 6.28 -8.50 15.42
C ASN A 91 6.81 -8.01 16.78
N GLY A 92 6.32 -6.86 17.23
CA GLY A 92 6.37 -6.44 18.63
C GLY A 92 5.00 -6.67 19.27
#